data_AF-A0A2V6WID4-F1
#
_entry.id   AF-A0A2V6WID4-F1
#
_cell.length_a   1.000
_cell.length_b   1.000
_cell.length_c   1.000
_cell.angle_alpha   90.00
_cell.angle_beta   90.00
_cell.angle_gamma   90.00
#
_symmetry.space_group_name_H-M   'P 1'
#
loop_
_entity.id
_entity.type
_entity.pdbx_description
1 polymer ?
#
loop_
_entity_poly.entity_id
_entity_poly.type
_entity_poly.pdbx_seq_one_letter_code
_entity_poly.pdbx_strand_id
1 'polypeptide(L)'
;MKDRLPRDDVLIGEHYYILASSVAADLPKLVLKHDDAFLVADRRGDFPNVPGEFGFYVGDTRFLSLLELRLHGLRGIALNAGVSDDALEAAIDLTNPDMPLQPHLVLPGRSMRLARRLTIFGPQLYHWLAVESFVQERHDLALTLSFAADFVDVFEVRGHPRPQRGEMLPREGDARVVRLGYRGLDGLRRTSTLVFDPPPDRLDATGADYHLPLGPGDRFELHEP
;
A
#
# COMPACT_ATOMS: atom_id res chain seq x y z
N MET A 1 -36.85 -31.04 3.15
CA MET A 1 -36.23 -29.72 3.38
C MET A 1 -34.80 -29.79 2.87
N LYS A 2 -34.48 -28.97 1.87
CA LYS A 2 -33.13 -28.81 1.31
C LYS A 2 -32.27 -28.11 2.36
N ASP A 3 -31.10 -28.66 2.65
CA ASP A 3 -30.02 -27.86 3.23
C ASP A 3 -28.84 -27.85 2.26
N ARG A 4 -28.43 -26.65 1.90
CA ARG A 4 -27.48 -26.33 0.83
C ARG A 4 -26.13 -26.13 1.51
N LEU A 5 -25.18 -27.03 1.26
CA LEU A 5 -23.77 -26.74 1.49
C LEU A 5 -23.33 -25.59 0.56
N PRO A 6 -22.59 -24.58 1.03
CA PRO A 6 -21.94 -23.64 0.13
C PRO A 6 -20.87 -24.41 -0.66
N ARG A 7 -21.04 -24.45 -1.99
CA ARG A 7 -20.10 -25.02 -2.95
C ARG A 7 -19.23 -23.88 -3.47
N ASP A 8 -18.00 -23.77 -2.99
CA ASP A 8 -16.94 -22.98 -3.62
C ASP A 8 -15.63 -23.76 -3.73
N ASP A 9 -15.71 -25.09 -3.91
CA ASP A 9 -14.55 -25.90 -4.31
C ASP A 9 -14.70 -26.30 -5.79
N VAL A 10 -13.91 -25.67 -6.66
CA VAL A 10 -13.77 -26.06 -8.06
C VAL A 10 -12.31 -26.44 -8.33
N LEU A 11 -12.05 -27.75 -8.36
CA LEU A 11 -10.78 -28.33 -8.84
C LEU A 11 -10.84 -28.48 -10.36
N ILE A 12 -9.97 -27.76 -11.09
CA ILE A 12 -9.76 -27.96 -12.53
C ILE A 12 -8.25 -28.08 -12.82
N GLY A 13 -7.76 -29.32 -12.96
CA GLY A 13 -6.47 -29.65 -13.62
C GLY A 13 -5.18 -29.15 -12.96
N GLU A 14 -4.10 -29.07 -13.76
CA GLU A 14 -2.74 -28.62 -13.38
C GLU A 14 -2.51 -27.11 -13.54
N HIS A 15 -3.60 -26.31 -13.58
CA HIS A 15 -3.53 -24.86 -13.72
C HIS A 15 -4.15 -24.20 -12.48
N TYR A 16 -3.29 -23.57 -11.68
CA TYR A 16 -3.61 -23.07 -10.35
C TYR A 16 -4.34 -21.72 -10.40
N TYR A 17 -5.56 -21.69 -9.88
CA TYR A 17 -6.47 -20.55 -9.90
C TYR A 17 -6.20 -19.65 -8.69
N ILE A 18 -6.04 -18.33 -8.89
CA ILE A 18 -6.17 -17.36 -7.79
C ILE A 18 -7.66 -17.24 -7.53
N LEU A 19 -8.14 -17.26 -6.28
CA LEU A 19 -9.47 -16.74 -5.98
C LEU A 19 -9.54 -15.29 -6.49
N ALA A 20 -10.11 -15.12 -7.68
CA ALA A 20 -10.33 -13.83 -8.29
C ALA A 20 -11.38 -13.12 -7.44
N SER A 21 -10.93 -12.25 -6.54
CA SER A 21 -11.80 -11.20 -6.01
C SER A 21 -12.29 -10.43 -7.22
N SER A 22 -13.60 -10.44 -7.49
CA SER A 22 -14.19 -9.69 -8.60
C SER A 22 -13.79 -8.21 -8.54
N VAL A 23 -13.64 -7.68 -7.32
CA VAL A 23 -13.16 -6.33 -7.06
C VAL A 23 -11.69 -6.16 -7.47
N ALA A 24 -10.80 -7.10 -7.13
CA ALA A 24 -9.38 -6.99 -7.49
C ALA A 24 -9.11 -7.29 -8.98
N ALA A 25 -9.89 -8.18 -9.59
CA ALA A 25 -9.74 -8.58 -10.98
C ALA A 25 -9.97 -7.40 -11.95
N ASP A 26 -10.96 -6.55 -11.65
CA ASP A 26 -11.36 -5.44 -12.50
C ASP A 26 -10.53 -4.15 -12.29
N LEU A 27 -9.67 -4.11 -11.27
CA LEU A 27 -8.81 -2.97 -11.02
C LEU A 27 -7.59 -3.00 -11.96
N PRO A 28 -7.26 -1.89 -12.66
CA PRO A 28 -5.98 -1.75 -13.34
C PRO A 28 -4.82 -1.88 -12.34
N LYS A 29 -3.79 -2.65 -12.72
CA LYS A 29 -2.67 -3.01 -11.83
C LYS A 29 -1.36 -2.43 -12.35
N LEU A 30 -0.51 -2.05 -11.42
CA LEU A 30 0.90 -1.77 -11.64
C LEU A 30 1.68 -2.94 -11.06
N VAL A 31 2.57 -3.53 -11.86
CA VAL A 31 3.37 -4.69 -11.47
C VAL A 31 4.83 -4.32 -11.65
N LEU A 32 5.61 -4.38 -10.58
CA LEU A 32 7.07 -4.22 -10.62
C LEU A 32 7.73 -5.53 -10.20
N LYS A 33 8.92 -5.83 -10.74
CA LYS A 33 9.66 -7.04 -10.41
C LYS A 33 11.18 -6.84 -10.50
N HIS A 34 11.91 -7.25 -9.47
CA HIS A 34 13.37 -7.36 -9.48
C HIS A 34 13.79 -8.63 -8.73
N ASP A 35 14.59 -9.50 -9.36
CA ASP A 35 14.99 -10.81 -8.81
C ASP A 35 13.79 -11.61 -8.25
N ASP A 36 13.84 -11.97 -6.96
CA ASP A 36 12.83 -12.72 -6.21
C ASP A 36 11.74 -11.85 -5.59
N ALA A 37 11.77 -10.54 -5.84
CA ALA A 37 10.82 -9.59 -5.31
C ALA A 37 9.90 -9.05 -6.41
N PHE A 38 8.64 -8.83 -6.05
CA PHE A 38 7.67 -8.18 -6.92
C PHE A 38 6.60 -7.47 -6.09
N LEU A 39 5.90 -6.51 -6.70
CA LEU A 39 4.69 -5.94 -6.12
C LEU A 39 3.55 -5.93 -7.12
N VAL A 40 2.34 -5.92 -6.56
CA VAL A 40 1.11 -5.64 -7.29
C VAL A 40 0.40 -4.51 -6.58
N ALA A 41 0.26 -3.37 -7.27
CA ALA A 41 -0.46 -2.19 -6.78
C ALA A 41 -1.66 -1.88 -7.65
N ASP A 42 -2.62 -1.12 -7.11
CA ASP A 42 -3.65 -0.48 -7.92
C ASP A 42 -3.05 0.71 -8.72
N ARG A 43 -3.90 1.36 -9.53
CA ARG A 43 -3.50 2.53 -10.34
C ARG A 43 -3.07 3.77 -9.52
N ARG A 44 -3.22 3.78 -8.19
CA ARG A 44 -2.73 4.83 -7.29
C ARG A 44 -1.39 4.49 -6.65
N GLY A 45 -0.85 3.30 -6.94
CA GLY A 45 0.29 2.74 -6.23
C GLY A 45 -0.08 2.20 -4.85
N ASP A 46 -1.37 2.00 -4.55
CA ASP A 46 -1.81 1.46 -3.26
C ASP A 46 -1.83 -0.08 -3.29
N PHE A 47 -1.57 -0.70 -2.14
CA PHE A 47 -1.96 -2.08 -1.87
C PHE A 47 -3.27 -2.03 -1.06
N PRO A 48 -4.45 -2.03 -1.71
CA PRO A 48 -5.70 -1.81 -1.01
C PRO A 48 -6.03 -2.97 -0.07
N ASN A 49 -6.70 -2.67 1.04
CA ASN A 49 -7.22 -3.68 1.97
C ASN A 49 -8.46 -4.41 1.40
N VAL A 50 -8.26 -5.14 0.30
CA VAL A 50 -9.25 -6.02 -0.34
C VAL A 50 -8.63 -7.39 -0.55
N PRO A 51 -9.42 -8.48 -0.50
CA PRO A 51 -8.93 -9.79 -0.89
C PRO A 51 -8.37 -9.75 -2.31
N GLY A 52 -7.20 -10.33 -2.52
CA GLY A 52 -6.53 -10.38 -3.81
C GLY A 52 -5.01 -10.37 -3.70
N GLU A 53 -4.37 -10.21 -4.86
CA GLU A 53 -2.92 -10.30 -5.05
C GLU A 53 -2.14 -9.02 -4.70
N PHE A 54 -2.81 -7.93 -4.31
CA PHE A 54 -2.12 -6.70 -3.95
C PHE A 54 -1.13 -6.89 -2.81
N GLY A 55 0.01 -6.21 -2.91
CA GLY A 55 1.07 -6.27 -1.91
C GLY A 55 2.47 -6.32 -2.49
N PHE A 56 3.45 -6.31 -1.59
CA PHE A 56 4.88 -6.51 -1.87
C PHE A 56 5.30 -7.91 -1.41
N TYR A 57 6.00 -8.62 -2.29
CA TYR A 57 6.37 -10.02 -2.12
C TYR A 57 7.88 -10.18 -2.28
N VAL A 58 8.44 -11.10 -1.50
CA VAL A 58 9.83 -11.55 -1.62
C VAL A 58 9.86 -13.06 -1.41
N GLY A 59 10.42 -13.81 -2.36
CA GLY A 59 10.52 -15.27 -2.27
C GLY A 59 9.16 -15.93 -2.00
N ASP A 60 8.17 -15.59 -2.81
CA ASP A 60 6.78 -16.10 -2.74
C ASP A 60 6.00 -15.79 -1.46
N THR A 61 6.52 -14.94 -0.56
CA THR A 61 5.81 -14.50 0.66
C THR A 61 5.45 -13.03 0.57
N ARG A 62 4.21 -12.65 0.91
CA ARG A 62 3.75 -11.26 1.00
C ARG A 62 4.25 -10.60 2.28
N PHE A 63 5.20 -9.68 2.15
CA PHE A 63 5.78 -8.94 3.28
C PHE A 63 4.99 -7.67 3.61
N LEU A 64 4.29 -7.07 2.64
CA LEU A 64 3.44 -5.90 2.86
C LEU A 64 2.10 -6.15 2.15
N SER A 65 1.02 -6.28 2.91
CA SER A 65 -0.33 -6.55 2.40
C SER A 65 -1.19 -5.31 2.27
N LEU A 66 -0.81 -4.23 2.96
CA LEU A 66 -1.45 -2.93 2.88
C LEU A 66 -0.38 -1.85 2.77
N LEU A 67 -0.60 -0.92 1.85
CA LEU A 67 0.13 0.34 1.71
C LEU A 67 -0.83 1.32 1.03
N GLU A 68 -1.55 2.14 1.81
CA GLU A 68 -2.57 3.05 1.31
C GLU A 68 -2.24 4.51 1.66
N LEU A 69 -2.23 5.37 0.65
CA LEU A 69 -2.03 6.81 0.82
C LEU A 69 -3.36 7.57 0.88
N ARG A 70 -3.52 8.41 1.90
CA ARG A 70 -4.68 9.30 2.06
C ARG A 70 -4.25 10.72 2.36
N LEU A 71 -4.92 11.67 1.71
CA LEU A 71 -4.84 13.09 2.04
C LEU A 71 -6.18 13.51 2.66
N HIS A 72 -6.10 13.99 3.90
CA HIS A 72 -7.23 14.36 4.74
C HIS A 72 -8.31 13.27 4.82
N GLY A 73 -7.86 12.01 4.99
CA GLY A 73 -8.72 10.83 5.05
C GLY A 73 -9.25 10.32 3.70
N LEU A 74 -9.06 11.07 2.62
CA LEU A 74 -9.55 10.73 1.28
C LEU A 74 -8.43 10.18 0.39
N ARG A 75 -8.79 9.27 -0.52
CA ARG A 75 -7.88 8.77 -1.54
C ARG A 75 -7.71 9.79 -2.66
N GLY A 76 -6.51 9.85 -3.23
CA GLY A 76 -6.25 10.65 -4.42
C GLY A 76 -7.00 10.15 -5.65
N ILE A 77 -7.29 11.07 -6.56
CA ILE A 77 -7.77 10.80 -7.91
C ILE A 77 -6.56 10.58 -8.81
N ALA A 78 -6.43 9.39 -9.40
CA ALA A 78 -5.33 9.09 -10.31
C ALA A 78 -5.49 9.80 -11.64
N LEU A 79 -4.56 10.70 -11.96
CA LEU A 79 -4.46 11.36 -13.26
C LEU A 79 -3.69 10.47 -14.23
N ASN A 80 -2.49 10.06 -13.84
CA ASN A 80 -1.63 9.21 -14.64
C ASN A 80 -0.96 8.12 -13.77
N ALA A 81 -0.65 6.98 -14.38
CA ALA A 81 0.17 5.94 -13.78
C ALA A 81 0.85 5.17 -14.90
N GLY A 82 2.16 4.96 -14.77
CA GLY A 82 2.96 4.22 -15.74
C GLY A 82 4.03 3.40 -15.03
N VAL A 83 4.42 2.30 -15.67
CA VAL A 83 5.53 1.44 -15.27
C VAL A 83 6.66 1.65 -16.27
N SER A 84 7.91 1.68 -15.80
CA SER A 84 9.10 1.75 -16.65
C SER A 84 9.25 0.51 -17.52
N ASP A 85 10.00 0.62 -18.63
CA ASP A 85 10.19 -0.50 -19.58
C ASP A 85 10.84 -1.74 -18.94
N ASP A 86 11.69 -1.53 -17.92
CA ASP A 86 12.35 -2.60 -17.15
C ASP A 86 11.49 -3.14 -15.99
N ALA A 87 10.28 -2.60 -15.80
CA ALA A 87 9.36 -2.92 -14.71
C ALA A 87 9.97 -2.76 -13.30
N LEU A 88 10.94 -1.87 -13.14
CA LEU A 88 11.57 -1.58 -11.85
C LEU A 88 10.96 -0.38 -11.13
N GLU A 89 10.29 0.52 -11.86
CA GLU A 89 9.72 1.75 -11.32
C GLU A 89 8.28 1.95 -11.79
N ALA A 90 7.42 2.42 -10.89
CA ALA A 90 6.12 2.99 -11.21
C ALA A 90 6.11 4.49 -10.87
N ALA A 91 5.67 5.32 -11.83
CA ALA A 91 5.42 6.74 -11.63
C ALA A 91 3.93 7.01 -11.69
N ILE A 92 3.39 7.63 -10.64
CA ILE A 92 1.97 7.89 -10.45
C ILE A 92 1.77 9.37 -10.14
N ASP A 93 0.88 10.03 -10.89
CA ASP A 93 0.41 11.38 -10.60
C ASP A 93 -1.04 11.32 -10.11
N LEU A 94 -1.27 11.81 -8.90
CA LEU A 94 -2.59 11.93 -8.29
C LEU A 94 -2.93 13.40 -8.04
N THR A 95 -4.22 13.64 -7.79
CA THR A 95 -4.71 14.93 -7.29
C THR A 95 -5.81 14.74 -6.24
N ASN A 96 -6.10 15.76 -5.43
CA ASN A 96 -7.14 15.66 -4.42
C ASN A 96 -8.56 15.79 -5.02
N PRO A 97 -9.57 15.07 -4.48
CA PRO A 97 -10.96 15.43 -4.68
C PRO A 97 -11.31 16.73 -3.91
N ASP A 98 -12.55 17.21 -4.01
CA ASP A 98 -13.04 18.21 -3.06
C ASP A 98 -12.96 17.63 -1.63
N MET A 99 -12.26 18.32 -0.73
CA MET A 99 -12.00 17.82 0.63
C MET A 99 -12.67 18.74 1.66
N PRO A 100 -13.68 18.25 2.41
CA PRO A 100 -14.23 19.00 3.53
C PRO A 100 -13.19 19.02 4.65
N LEU A 101 -12.60 20.19 4.91
CA LEU A 101 -11.64 20.40 6.00
C LEU A 101 -12.36 20.69 7.32
N GLN A 102 -13.46 21.45 7.25
CA GLN A 102 -14.33 21.83 8.37
C GLN A 102 -15.77 21.99 7.86
N PRO A 103 -16.80 22.11 8.73
CA PRO A 103 -18.21 22.19 8.30
C PRO A 103 -18.54 23.26 7.24
N HIS A 104 -17.73 24.31 7.14
CA HIS A 104 -17.90 25.41 6.18
C HIS A 104 -16.65 25.71 5.35
N LEU A 105 -15.65 24.82 5.38
CA LEU A 105 -14.40 24.98 4.63
C LEU A 105 -14.16 23.72 3.79
N VAL A 106 -14.15 23.91 2.48
CA VAL A 106 -13.81 22.86 1.51
C VAL A 106 -12.56 23.30 0.78
N LEU A 107 -11.55 22.43 0.79
CA LEU A 107 -10.42 22.57 -0.10
C LEU A 107 -10.87 22.13 -1.51
N PRO A 108 -10.80 23.01 -2.52
CA PRO A 108 -11.25 22.68 -3.87
C PRO A 108 -10.51 21.45 -4.42
N GLY A 109 -11.23 20.60 -5.15
CA GLY A 109 -10.62 19.52 -5.89
C GLY A 109 -9.61 20.03 -6.90
N ARG A 110 -8.61 19.21 -7.22
CA ARG A 110 -7.52 19.57 -8.15
C ARG A 110 -6.64 20.75 -7.71
N SER A 111 -6.57 21.02 -6.41
CA SER A 111 -5.71 22.07 -5.84
C SER A 111 -4.40 21.55 -5.25
N MET A 112 -4.23 20.22 -5.20
CA MET A 112 -3.04 19.53 -4.74
C MET A 112 -2.59 18.53 -5.80
N ARG A 113 -1.29 18.44 -6.04
CA ARG A 113 -0.70 17.32 -6.80
C ARG A 113 0.03 16.41 -5.83
N LEU A 114 -0.15 15.11 -5.99
CA LEU A 114 0.63 14.10 -5.30
C LEU A 114 1.40 13.31 -6.35
N ALA A 115 2.71 13.54 -6.44
CA ALA A 115 3.60 12.79 -7.31
C ALA A 115 4.19 11.64 -6.49
N ARG A 116 3.92 10.40 -6.90
CA ARG A 116 4.32 9.19 -6.18
C ARG A 116 5.17 8.32 -7.09
N ARG A 117 6.24 7.77 -6.54
CA ARG A 117 7.12 6.80 -7.21
C ARG A 117 7.32 5.59 -6.31
N LEU A 118 7.19 4.41 -6.90
CA LEU A 118 7.54 3.14 -6.29
C LEU A 118 8.67 2.52 -7.09
N THR A 119 9.75 2.11 -6.44
CA THR A 119 10.90 1.47 -7.10
C THR A 119 11.25 0.19 -6.35
N ILE A 120 11.50 -0.88 -7.09
CA ILE A 120 11.93 -2.17 -6.51
C ILE A 120 13.38 -2.45 -6.87
N PHE A 121 14.17 -2.84 -5.88
CA PHE A 121 15.56 -3.25 -6.09
C PHE A 121 15.96 -4.34 -5.10
N GLY A 122 16.23 -5.54 -5.59
CA GLY A 122 16.36 -6.73 -4.74
C GLY A 122 15.14 -6.87 -3.81
N PRO A 123 15.32 -7.15 -2.51
CA PRO A 123 14.22 -7.32 -1.57
C PRO A 123 13.68 -5.99 -0.98
N GLN A 124 14.00 -4.85 -1.58
CA GLN A 124 13.62 -3.52 -1.09
C GLN A 124 12.57 -2.86 -1.98
N LEU A 125 11.63 -2.16 -1.34
CA LEU A 125 10.64 -1.30 -1.97
C LEU A 125 10.90 0.13 -1.51
N TYR A 126 11.37 0.96 -2.43
CA TYR A 126 11.53 2.38 -2.22
C TYR A 126 10.24 3.10 -2.58
N HIS A 127 9.74 3.95 -1.69
CA HIS A 127 8.61 4.82 -1.95
C HIS A 127 9.04 6.28 -1.81
N TRP A 128 8.76 7.06 -2.84
CA TRP A 128 8.93 8.51 -2.83
C TRP A 128 7.60 9.18 -3.10
N LEU A 129 7.32 10.25 -2.36
CA LEU A 129 6.10 11.03 -2.49
C LEU A 129 6.40 12.52 -2.35
N ALA A 130 5.90 13.32 -3.29
CA ALA A 130 5.83 14.76 -3.16
C ALA A 130 4.37 15.23 -3.16
N VAL A 131 4.03 16.14 -2.26
CA VAL A 131 2.74 16.83 -2.20
C VAL A 131 2.98 18.31 -2.53
N GLU A 132 2.38 18.79 -3.61
CA GLU A 132 2.54 20.16 -4.13
C GLU A 132 1.20 20.91 -4.06
N SER A 133 1.25 22.15 -3.57
CA SER A 133 0.08 22.97 -3.30
C SER A 133 -0.14 24.07 -4.35
N PHE A 134 -1.36 24.17 -4.89
CA PHE A 134 -1.79 25.17 -5.88
C PHE A 134 -2.91 26.09 -5.35
N VAL A 135 -3.10 26.10 -4.04
CA VAL A 135 -4.10 26.92 -3.33
C VAL A 135 -3.69 28.40 -3.31
N GLN A 136 -4.64 29.25 -2.91
CA GLN A 136 -4.41 30.69 -2.70
C GLN A 136 -4.24 31.06 -1.22
N GLU A 137 -4.58 30.15 -0.31
CA GLU A 137 -4.53 30.36 1.14
C GLU A 137 -3.93 29.14 1.83
N ARG A 138 -3.36 29.33 3.03
CA ARG A 138 -2.76 28.24 3.79
C ARG A 138 -3.83 27.31 4.36
N HIS A 139 -3.58 26.00 4.25
CA HIS A 139 -4.41 24.94 4.82
C HIS A 139 -3.57 23.94 5.61
N ASP A 140 -4.13 23.45 6.71
CA ASP A 140 -3.55 22.37 7.49
C ASP A 140 -4.15 21.04 7.01
N LEU A 141 -3.32 20.21 6.36
CA LEU A 141 -3.73 18.92 5.82
C LEU A 141 -3.13 17.76 6.62
N ALA A 142 -3.83 16.63 6.63
CA ALA A 142 -3.34 15.40 7.22
C ALA A 142 -2.95 14.44 6.11
N LEU A 143 -1.70 14.01 6.05
CA LEU A 143 -1.27 12.95 5.16
C LEU A 143 -1.10 11.67 5.98
N THR A 144 -1.81 10.61 5.59
CA THR A 144 -1.75 9.32 6.27
C THR A 144 -1.28 8.27 5.28
N LEU A 145 -0.26 7.51 5.69
CA LEU A 145 0.12 6.26 5.04
C LEU A 145 -0.25 5.10 5.95
N SER A 146 -1.22 4.29 5.54
CA SER A 146 -1.61 3.08 6.26
C SER A 146 -0.86 1.88 5.72
N PHE A 147 -0.40 0.99 6.59
CA PHE A 147 0.35 -0.20 6.20
C PHE A 147 0.04 -1.41 7.08
N ALA A 148 0.25 -2.60 6.53
CA ALA A 148 0.14 -3.86 7.27
C ALA A 148 0.98 -4.95 6.60
N ALA A 149 1.54 -5.84 7.41
CA ALA A 149 2.23 -7.05 6.97
C ALA A 149 1.43 -8.27 7.41
N ASP A 150 1.36 -9.28 6.56
CA ASP A 150 0.69 -10.54 6.88
C ASP A 150 1.57 -11.78 6.72
N PHE A 151 2.67 -11.74 5.96
CA PHE A 151 3.58 -12.87 5.71
C PHE A 151 2.84 -14.08 5.14
N VAL A 152 1.84 -13.83 4.29
CA VAL A 152 1.04 -14.85 3.63
C VAL A 152 1.78 -15.33 2.38
N ASP A 153 1.88 -16.64 2.23
CA ASP A 153 2.49 -17.27 1.06
C ASP A 153 1.60 -17.11 -0.18
N VAL A 154 2.20 -17.05 -1.38
CA VAL A 154 1.48 -16.85 -2.63
C VAL A 154 0.38 -17.90 -2.87
N PHE A 155 0.54 -19.14 -2.42
CA PHE A 155 -0.51 -20.16 -2.53
C PHE A 155 -1.70 -19.85 -1.62
N GLU A 156 -1.46 -19.33 -0.42
CA GLU A 156 -2.52 -18.85 0.47
C GLU A 156 -3.26 -17.65 -0.13
N VAL A 157 -2.54 -16.70 -0.73
CA VAL A 157 -3.15 -15.58 -1.50
C VAL A 157 -4.01 -16.10 -2.64
N ARG A 158 -3.62 -17.22 -3.26
CA ARG A 158 -4.37 -17.86 -4.34
C ARG A 158 -5.58 -18.67 -3.87
N GLY A 159 -5.84 -18.74 -2.57
CA GLY A 159 -7.01 -19.44 -2.03
C GLY A 159 -6.73 -20.84 -1.53
N HIS A 160 -5.47 -21.19 -1.29
CA HIS A 160 -5.09 -22.43 -0.59
C HIS A 160 -4.74 -22.11 0.86
N PRO A 161 -5.74 -22.00 1.76
CA PRO A 161 -5.47 -21.66 3.16
C PRO A 161 -4.60 -22.72 3.80
N ARG A 162 -3.60 -22.29 4.59
CA ARG A 162 -2.81 -23.21 5.39
C ARG A 162 -3.59 -23.62 6.64
N PRO A 163 -3.53 -24.91 7.04
CA PRO A 163 -4.18 -25.36 8.28
C PRO A 163 -3.65 -24.65 9.53
N GLN A 164 -2.39 -24.21 9.49
CA GLN A 164 -1.73 -23.55 10.60
C GLN A 164 -0.82 -22.43 10.09
N ARG A 165 -0.79 -21.33 10.84
CA ARG A 165 0.12 -20.20 10.63
C ARG A 165 1.05 -20.03 11.83
N GLY A 166 2.13 -19.32 11.61
CA GLY A 166 3.02 -18.85 12.65
C GLY A 166 2.41 -17.71 13.48
N GLU A 167 3.26 -16.98 14.18
CA GLU A 167 2.84 -15.94 15.12
C GLU A 167 3.25 -14.55 14.63
N MET A 168 2.31 -13.61 14.60
CA MET A 168 2.62 -12.19 14.44
C MET A 168 3.28 -11.67 15.71
N LEU A 169 4.46 -11.07 15.56
CA LEU A 169 5.23 -10.53 16.67
C LEU A 169 4.79 -9.10 16.98
N PRO A 170 4.96 -8.64 18.24
CA PRO A 170 4.76 -7.23 18.57
C PRO A 170 5.59 -6.32 17.67
N ARG A 171 5.03 -5.15 17.35
CA ARG A 171 5.78 -4.14 16.60
C ARG A 171 7.01 -3.69 17.40
N GLU A 172 8.09 -3.41 16.69
CA GLU A 172 9.30 -2.77 17.22
C GLU A 172 9.56 -1.50 16.42
N GLY A 173 10.26 -0.52 17.00
CA GLY A 173 10.53 0.72 16.30
C GLY A 173 10.68 1.93 17.19
N ASP A 174 10.83 3.09 16.56
CA ASP A 174 10.93 4.40 17.18
C ASP A 174 10.04 5.40 16.43
N ALA A 175 10.37 6.70 16.46
CA ALA A 175 9.60 7.74 15.79
C ALA A 175 9.70 7.70 14.25
N ARG A 176 10.68 7.02 13.68
CA ARG A 176 10.95 6.99 12.23
C ARG A 176 10.96 5.60 11.62
N VAL A 177 11.13 4.56 12.44
CA VAL A 177 11.17 3.17 11.98
C VAL A 177 10.05 2.38 12.62
N VAL A 178 9.34 1.58 11.83
CA VAL A 178 8.45 0.53 12.31
C VAL A 178 8.89 -0.81 11.73
N ARG A 179 8.92 -1.84 12.57
CA ARG A 179 9.22 -3.22 12.22
C ARG A 179 8.04 -4.10 12.56
N LEU A 180 7.47 -4.72 11.53
CA LEU A 180 6.41 -5.71 11.65
C LEU A 180 7.05 -7.10 11.55
N GLY A 181 6.88 -7.92 12.58
CA GLY A 181 7.55 -9.21 12.68
C GLY A 181 6.58 -10.39 12.59
N TYR A 182 7.08 -11.51 12.10
CA TYR A 182 6.38 -12.79 12.09
C TYR A 182 7.35 -13.94 12.35
N ARG A 183 6.96 -14.89 13.19
CA ARG A 183 7.69 -16.13 13.43
C ARG A 183 6.97 -17.27 12.73
N GLY A 184 7.60 -17.84 11.72
CA GLY A 184 7.06 -18.99 11.00
C GLY A 184 7.07 -20.27 11.83
N LEU A 185 6.37 -21.30 11.35
CA LEU A 185 6.38 -22.64 11.96
C LEU A 185 7.76 -23.32 11.89
N ASP A 186 8.60 -22.85 10.98
CA ASP A 186 10.03 -23.17 10.86
C ASP A 186 10.89 -22.51 11.97
N GLY A 187 10.28 -21.70 12.84
CA GLY A 187 10.97 -20.93 13.87
C GLY A 187 11.70 -19.70 13.34
N LEU A 188 11.73 -19.48 12.01
CA LEU A 188 12.43 -18.37 11.39
C LEU A 188 11.63 -17.08 11.56
N ARG A 189 12.35 -16.01 11.94
CA ARG A 189 11.79 -14.65 12.03
C ARG A 189 11.85 -13.99 10.66
N ARG A 190 10.70 -13.49 10.20
CA ARG A 190 10.53 -12.63 9.02
C ARG A 190 10.14 -11.24 9.49
N THR A 191 10.59 -10.20 8.80
CA THR A 191 10.34 -8.82 9.23
C THR A 191 10.21 -7.90 8.03
N SER A 192 9.21 -7.02 8.09
CA SER A 192 9.06 -5.87 7.20
C SER A 192 9.46 -4.63 7.98
N THR A 193 10.48 -3.92 7.52
CA THR A 193 10.95 -2.67 8.15
C THR A 193 10.56 -1.53 7.23
N LEU A 194 9.78 -0.58 7.74
CA LEU A 194 9.47 0.67 7.06
C LEU A 194 10.23 1.79 7.77
N VAL A 195 10.94 2.60 6.99
CA VAL A 195 11.73 3.73 7.47
C VAL A 195 11.16 4.98 6.83
N PHE A 196 10.90 6.01 7.64
CA PHE A 196 10.32 7.26 7.18
C PHE A 196 11.34 8.40 7.27
N ASP A 197 11.45 9.16 6.18
CA ASP A 197 12.27 10.36 6.10
C ASP A 197 11.56 11.47 5.28
N PRO A 198 11.13 12.58 5.91
CA PRO A 198 11.26 12.90 7.33
C PRO A 198 10.43 11.96 8.23
N PRO A 199 10.72 11.89 9.55
CA PRO A 199 9.87 11.14 10.47
C PRO A 199 8.45 11.74 10.53
N PRO A 200 7.40 10.92 10.64
CA PRO A 200 6.03 11.38 10.82
C PRO A 200 5.81 12.01 12.21
N ASP A 201 4.75 12.81 12.33
CA ASP A 201 4.29 13.33 13.63
C ASP A 201 3.79 12.20 14.54
N ARG A 202 3.25 11.14 13.93
CA ARG A 202 2.79 9.93 14.63
C ARG A 202 3.13 8.69 13.83
N LEU A 203 3.78 7.72 14.47
CA LEU A 203 4.05 6.39 13.92
C LEU A 203 3.55 5.29 14.86
N ASP A 204 2.72 4.39 14.35
CA ASP A 204 2.25 3.22 15.08
C ASP A 204 2.39 1.91 14.27
N ALA A 205 1.71 0.84 14.68
CA ALA A 205 1.78 -0.47 14.01
C ALA A 205 1.07 -0.51 12.65
N THR A 206 0.25 0.48 12.35
CA THR A 206 -0.74 0.47 11.27
C THR A 206 -0.69 1.70 10.38
N GLY A 207 -0.02 2.77 10.80
CA GLY A 207 0.14 3.94 9.97
C GLY A 207 1.15 4.96 10.45
N ALA A 208 1.48 5.85 9.51
CA ALA A 208 2.28 7.06 9.71
C ALA A 208 1.43 8.27 9.34
N ASP A 209 1.35 9.26 10.23
CA ASP A 209 0.60 10.50 10.01
C ASP A 209 1.52 11.71 9.99
N TYR A 210 1.29 12.60 9.03
CA TYR A 210 1.95 13.89 8.89
C TYR A 210 0.92 15.02 8.90
N HIS A 211 1.24 16.08 9.63
CA HIS A 211 0.55 17.35 9.59
C HIS A 211 1.28 18.29 8.62
N LEU A 212 0.61 18.62 7.51
CA LEU A 212 1.15 19.40 6.41
C LEU A 212 0.51 20.80 6.38
N PRO A 213 1.14 21.82 6.98
CA PRO A 213 0.72 23.19 6.80
C PRO A 213 1.18 23.69 5.42
N LEU A 214 0.30 23.65 4.41
CA LEU A 214 0.64 24.02 3.03
C LEU A 214 -0.04 25.32 2.62
N GLY A 215 0.75 26.31 2.26
CA GLY A 215 0.36 27.57 1.61
C GLY A 215 0.51 27.53 0.08
N PRO A 216 0.34 28.68 -0.58
CA PRO A 216 0.51 28.80 -2.03
C PRO A 216 1.92 28.43 -2.48
N GLY A 217 2.03 27.41 -3.35
CA GLY A 217 3.30 26.97 -3.92
C GLY A 217 4.18 26.12 -3.01
N ASP A 218 3.72 25.82 -1.78
CA ASP A 218 4.47 24.95 -0.87
C ASP A 218 4.54 23.51 -1.38
N ARG A 219 5.63 22.83 -1.02
CA ARG A 219 5.90 21.43 -1.36
C ARG A 219 6.41 20.66 -0.15
N PHE A 220 5.89 19.47 0.05
CA PHE A 220 6.36 18.49 1.04
C PHE A 220 6.90 17.25 0.30
N GLU A 221 7.96 16.65 0.82
CA GLU A 221 8.53 15.40 0.28
C GLU A 221 8.72 14.36 1.38
N LEU A 222 8.45 13.11 1.02
CA LEU A 222 8.59 11.91 1.83
C LEU A 222 9.40 10.86 1.05
N HIS A 223 10.33 10.24 1.74
CA HIS A 223 11.15 9.13 1.29
C HIS A 223 11.01 7.97 2.28
N GLU A 224 10.70 6.78 1.76
CA GLU A 224 10.73 5.51 2.50
C GLU A 224 11.64 4.53 1.76
N PRO A 225 12.87 4.30 2.25
CA PRO A 225 13.81 3.34 1.66
C PRO A 225 13.52 1.88 2.03
#